data_AF-A0A953M4P9-F1
#
_entry.id   AF-A0A953M4P9-F1
#
_cell.length_a   1.000
_cell.length_b   1.000
_cell.length_c   1.000
_cell.angle_alpha   90.00
_cell.angle_beta   90.00
_cell.angle_gamma   90.00
#
_symmetry.space_group_name_H-M   'P 1'
#
loop_
_entity.id
_entity.type
_entity.pdbx_description
1 polymer ?
#
loop_
_entity_poly.entity_id
_entity_poly.type
_entity_poly.pdbx_seq_one_letter_code
_entity_poly.pdbx_strand_id
1 'polypeptide(L)'
;VKIGDNPLNPSLDEHLLGCRIGEHKVAVVTYPDDFNNEELRGQSAEFAFGVLGIVEPEAWPAYIERITGCDDVDEGLERVRSALEERRRYSYRMIARERAIEAVVRASHVDVPTSHVEADVMEELDEYEEELESRGVDLDAVEDQVQAEEERIRERVTYDLHRTAVLRAIGVAEELELEQEDLVQELGMMSSANRVDPRLLMRRLEEQGMMPRVVGQARMRKVGDLLLEWAEVTEVDPPDDDEEADEVDELRPSTVEAVIGEEDELDTTPVALDESEDEPCP
;
A
#
# COMPACT_ATOMS: atom_id res chain seq x y z
N VAL A 1 -19.21 -11.94 13.79
CA VAL A 1 -19.73 -11.26 12.59
C VAL A 1 -20.09 -9.85 12.99
N LYS A 2 -19.51 -8.85 12.31
CA LYS A 2 -19.89 -7.44 12.46
C LYS A 2 -20.98 -7.15 11.43
N ILE A 3 -22.14 -6.73 11.92
CA ILE A 3 -23.29 -6.41 11.07
C ILE A 3 -22.97 -5.12 10.31
N GLY A 4 -23.12 -5.13 8.99
CA GLY A 4 -22.81 -4.04 8.06
C GLY A 4 -21.52 -4.22 7.27
N ASP A 5 -20.59 -5.06 7.71
CA ASP A 5 -19.35 -5.36 6.96
C ASP A 5 -19.59 -6.40 5.85
N ASN A 6 -20.75 -7.08 5.84
CA ASN A 6 -21.15 -8.08 4.84
C ASN A 6 -20.10 -9.13 4.46
N PRO A 7 -19.28 -9.69 5.38
CA PRO A 7 -18.14 -10.54 5.01
C PRO A 7 -18.54 -11.90 4.40
N LEU A 8 -19.83 -12.26 4.46
CA LEU A 8 -20.34 -13.55 3.98
C LEU A 8 -21.42 -13.37 2.91
N ASN A 9 -22.45 -12.58 3.21
CA ASN A 9 -23.49 -12.16 2.26
C ASN A 9 -24.32 -11.02 2.88
N PRO A 10 -24.68 -9.96 2.12
CA PRO A 10 -25.51 -8.86 2.63
C PRO A 10 -26.86 -9.28 3.21
N SER A 11 -27.49 -10.32 2.66
CA SER A 11 -28.78 -10.82 3.15
C SER A 11 -28.69 -11.53 4.50
N LEU A 12 -27.50 -11.99 4.90
CA LEU A 12 -27.32 -12.66 6.19
C LEU A 12 -27.49 -11.67 7.35
N ASP A 13 -27.08 -10.42 7.15
CA ASP A 13 -27.17 -9.37 8.15
C ASP A 13 -28.64 -9.05 8.50
N GLU A 14 -29.53 -9.06 7.50
CA GLU A 14 -30.98 -8.92 7.72
C GLU A 14 -31.56 -10.01 8.62
N HIS A 15 -31.04 -11.24 8.49
CA HIS A 15 -31.49 -12.37 9.31
C HIS A 15 -30.94 -12.33 10.74
N LEU A 16 -29.76 -11.74 10.93
CA LEU A 16 -29.09 -11.53 12.22
C LEU A 16 -29.71 -10.36 13.00
N LEU A 17 -30.24 -9.34 12.31
CA LEU A 17 -30.94 -8.22 12.94
C LEU A 17 -32.15 -8.69 13.76
N GLY A 18 -32.23 -8.24 15.02
CA GLY A 18 -33.30 -8.55 15.95
C GLY A 18 -33.22 -9.92 16.64
N CYS A 19 -32.19 -10.71 16.38
CA CYS A 19 -31.94 -11.95 17.11
C CYS A 19 -31.51 -11.68 18.55
N ARG A 20 -31.85 -12.60 19.47
CA ARG A 20 -31.46 -12.51 20.89
C ARG A 20 -30.32 -13.46 21.21
N ILE A 21 -29.59 -13.17 22.29
CA ILE A 21 -28.56 -14.07 22.84
C ILE A 21 -29.21 -15.42 23.19
N GLY A 22 -28.61 -16.51 22.72
CA GLY A 22 -29.08 -17.88 22.86
C GLY A 22 -30.07 -18.34 21.79
N GLU A 23 -30.41 -17.49 20.82
CA GLU A 23 -31.31 -17.85 19.72
C GLU A 23 -30.56 -18.63 18.63
N HIS A 24 -31.19 -19.70 18.14
CA HIS A 24 -30.71 -20.47 16.99
C HIS A 24 -31.64 -20.21 15.81
N LYS A 25 -31.07 -19.78 14.69
CA LYS A 25 -31.81 -19.44 13.48
C LYS A 25 -31.12 -20.08 12.27
N VAL A 26 -31.94 -20.42 11.28
CA VAL A 26 -31.46 -20.88 9.98
C VAL A 26 -31.84 -19.82 8.97
N ALA A 27 -30.85 -19.24 8.31
CA ALA A 27 -31.04 -18.32 7.20
C ALA A 27 -30.78 -19.04 5.89
N VAL A 28 -31.65 -18.85 4.92
CA VAL A 28 -31.43 -19.32 3.54
C VAL A 28 -30.98 -18.12 2.73
N VAL A 29 -29.75 -18.20 2.24
CA VAL A 29 -29.11 -17.12 1.49
C VAL A 29 -28.87 -17.59 0.07
N THR A 30 -29.23 -16.78 -0.92
CA THR A 30 -28.95 -17.05 -2.32
C THR A 30 -27.79 -16.18 -2.76
N TYR A 31 -26.78 -16.80 -3.38
CA TYR A 31 -25.66 -16.08 -3.97
C TYR A 31 -26.02 -15.61 -5.39
N PRO A 32 -25.64 -14.39 -5.77
CA PRO A 32 -25.84 -13.89 -7.12
C PRO A 32 -25.01 -14.69 -8.14
N ASP A 33 -25.40 -14.61 -9.41
CA ASP A 33 -24.72 -15.31 -10.51
C ASP A 33 -23.28 -14.79 -10.73
N ASP A 34 -23.00 -13.55 -10.32
CA ASP A 34 -21.69 -12.88 -10.45
C ASP A 34 -20.77 -13.09 -9.23
N PHE A 35 -21.08 -14.02 -8.32
CA PHE A 35 -20.26 -14.25 -7.13
C PHE A 35 -18.86 -14.81 -7.47
N ASN A 36 -17.80 -14.36 -6.79
CA ASN A 36 -16.42 -14.73 -7.12
C ASN A 36 -16.12 -16.25 -7.02
N ASN A 37 -16.85 -16.99 -6.18
CA ASN A 37 -16.70 -18.43 -6.06
C ASN A 37 -17.65 -19.18 -7.02
N GLU A 38 -17.08 -19.84 -8.03
CA GLU A 38 -17.82 -20.57 -9.07
C GLU A 38 -18.75 -21.66 -8.52
N GLU A 39 -18.42 -22.28 -7.38
CA GLU A 39 -19.23 -23.35 -6.79
C GLU A 39 -20.50 -22.81 -6.12
N LEU A 40 -20.52 -21.55 -5.70
CA LEU A 40 -21.63 -20.94 -4.97
C LEU A 40 -22.51 -20.05 -5.86
N ARG A 41 -22.09 -19.74 -7.10
CA ARG A 41 -22.88 -18.93 -8.06
C ARG A 41 -24.28 -19.51 -8.28
N GLY A 42 -25.30 -18.67 -8.04
CA GLY A 42 -26.71 -19.02 -8.24
C GLY A 42 -27.23 -20.12 -7.29
N GLN A 43 -26.43 -20.58 -6.32
CA GLN A 43 -26.84 -21.59 -5.35
C GLN A 43 -27.43 -20.95 -4.10
N SER A 44 -28.40 -21.65 -3.50
CA SER A 44 -28.94 -21.31 -2.18
C SER A 44 -28.20 -22.11 -1.11
N ALA A 45 -27.62 -21.43 -0.12
CA ALA A 45 -26.97 -22.03 1.03
C ALA A 45 -27.79 -21.79 2.30
N GLU A 46 -27.85 -22.80 3.17
CA GLU A 46 -28.51 -22.70 4.48
C GLU A 46 -27.45 -22.49 5.56
N PHE A 47 -27.50 -21.33 6.22
CA PHE A 47 -26.64 -21.00 7.35
C PHE A 47 -27.41 -21.20 8.65
N ALA A 48 -27.05 -22.23 9.40
CA ALA A 48 -27.51 -22.41 10.77
C ALA A 48 -26.56 -21.69 11.73
N PHE A 49 -27.02 -20.65 12.41
CA PHE A 49 -26.22 -19.90 13.38
C PHE A 49 -26.91 -19.83 14.75
N GLY A 50 -26.10 -19.84 15.80
CA GLY A 50 -26.51 -19.60 17.17
C GLY A 50 -25.88 -18.31 17.70
N VAL A 51 -26.68 -17.41 18.25
CA VAL A 51 -26.17 -16.15 18.80
C VAL A 51 -25.59 -16.40 20.18
N LEU A 52 -24.27 -16.46 20.29
CA LEU A 52 -23.57 -16.68 21.57
C LEU A 52 -23.45 -15.41 22.42
N GLY A 53 -23.37 -14.25 21.78
CA GLY A 53 -23.26 -12.95 22.44
C GLY A 53 -23.48 -11.82 21.45
N ILE A 54 -23.91 -10.67 21.96
CA ILE A 54 -24.07 -9.44 21.20
C ILE A 54 -23.19 -8.40 21.90
N VAL A 55 -22.26 -7.82 21.15
CA VAL A 55 -21.38 -6.75 21.62
C VAL A 55 -21.80 -5.48 20.91
N GLU A 56 -22.14 -4.45 21.67
CA GLU A 56 -22.42 -3.13 21.11
C GLU A 56 -21.10 -2.49 20.65
N PRO A 57 -21.12 -1.75 19.53
CA PRO A 57 -19.93 -1.02 19.10
C PRO A 57 -19.51 -0.02 20.18
N GLU A 58 -18.20 0.23 20.25
CA GLU A 58 -17.64 1.29 21.09
C GLU A 58 -18.37 2.62 20.82
N ALA A 59 -18.69 3.36 21.88
CA ALA A 59 -19.36 4.64 21.74
C ALA A 59 -18.47 5.61 20.94
N TRP A 60 -19.07 6.36 20.01
CA TRP A 60 -18.33 7.27 19.12
C TRP A 60 -17.33 8.19 19.85
N PRO A 61 -17.66 8.78 21.02
CA PRO A 61 -16.69 9.58 21.76
C PRO A 61 -15.45 8.80 22.22
N ALA A 62 -15.65 7.59 22.77
CA ALA A 62 -14.55 6.73 23.21
C ALA A 62 -13.70 6.25 22.01
N TYR A 63 -14.36 5.95 20.89
CA TYR A 63 -13.68 5.59 19.65
C TYR A 63 -12.81 6.75 19.14
N ILE A 64 -13.36 7.96 19.05
CA ILE A 64 -12.64 9.17 18.60
C ILE A 64 -11.49 9.50 19.54
N GLU A 65 -11.69 9.46 20.86
CA GLU A 65 -10.63 9.65 21.86
C GLU A 65 -9.51 8.61 21.66
N ARG A 66 -9.86 7.33 21.45
CA ARG A 66 -8.88 6.27 21.21
C ARG A 66 -8.05 6.47 19.94
N ILE A 67 -8.65 6.92 18.84
CA ILE A 67 -7.92 7.08 17.56
C ILE A 67 -7.22 8.43 17.42
N THR A 68 -7.70 9.48 18.10
CA THR A 68 -7.16 10.84 17.96
C THR A 68 -6.41 11.34 19.18
N GLY A 69 -6.67 10.76 20.36
CA GLY A 69 -6.21 11.26 21.66
C GLY A 69 -6.95 12.52 22.13
N CYS A 70 -8.02 12.93 21.45
CA CYS A 70 -8.82 14.11 21.79
C CYS A 70 -10.04 13.71 22.62
N ASP A 71 -10.23 14.37 23.77
CA ASP A 71 -11.42 14.18 24.62
C ASP A 71 -12.71 14.76 23.98
N ASP A 72 -12.54 15.71 23.05
CA ASP A 72 -13.63 16.36 22.32
C ASP A 72 -13.85 15.71 20.95
N VAL A 73 -15.10 15.34 20.68
CA VAL A 73 -15.49 14.63 19.45
C VAL A 73 -15.34 15.51 18.22
N ASP A 74 -15.68 16.80 18.32
CA ASP A 74 -15.63 17.71 17.18
C ASP A 74 -14.16 18.01 16.81
N GLU A 75 -13.29 18.20 17.81
CA GLU A 75 -11.85 18.35 17.63
C GLU A 75 -11.22 17.08 17.01
N GLY A 76 -11.59 15.89 17.52
CA GLY A 76 -11.12 14.62 16.98
C GLY A 76 -11.56 14.40 15.53
N LEU A 77 -12.81 14.71 15.19
CA LEU A 77 -13.31 14.63 13.81
C LEU A 77 -12.58 15.60 12.87
N GLU A 78 -12.32 16.84 13.30
CA GLU A 78 -11.56 17.80 12.50
C GLU A 78 -10.11 17.34 12.29
N ARG A 79 -9.49 16.71 13.30
CA ARG A 79 -8.16 16.13 13.18
C ARG A 79 -8.12 14.98 12.17
N VAL A 80 -9.09 14.08 12.21
CA VAL A 80 -9.22 12.99 11.22
C VAL A 80 -9.42 13.59 9.82
N ARG A 81 -10.29 14.59 9.68
CA ARG A 81 -10.52 15.27 8.41
C ARG A 81 -9.22 15.89 7.86
N SER A 82 -8.50 16.65 8.68
CA SER A 82 -7.22 17.26 8.28
C SER A 82 -6.21 16.20 7.84
N ALA A 83 -6.10 15.09 8.57
CA ALA A 83 -5.20 13.99 8.21
C ALA A 83 -5.58 13.34 6.86
N LEU A 84 -6.88 13.14 6.60
CA LEU A 84 -7.38 12.62 5.32
C LEU A 84 -7.14 13.61 4.17
N GLU A 85 -7.37 14.90 4.39
CA GLU A 85 -7.10 15.95 3.39
C GLU A 85 -5.61 16.04 3.05
N GLU A 86 -4.72 15.98 4.06
CA GLU A 86 -3.27 15.94 3.86
C GLU A 86 -2.84 14.68 3.10
N ARG A 87 -3.38 13.50 3.47
CA ARG A 87 -3.10 12.24 2.77
C ARG A 87 -3.53 12.31 1.31
N ARG A 88 -4.74 12.80 1.03
CA ARG A 88 -5.25 12.97 -0.35
C ARG A 88 -4.40 13.96 -1.13
N ARG A 89 -4.08 15.12 -0.56
CA ARG A 89 -3.21 16.14 -1.19
C ARG A 89 -1.84 15.57 -1.54
N TYR A 90 -1.23 14.81 -0.62
CA TYR A 90 0.03 14.14 -0.87
C TYR A 90 -0.09 13.11 -2.01
N SER A 91 -1.12 12.26 -1.99
CA SER A 91 -1.37 11.26 -3.04
C SER A 91 -1.53 11.91 -4.42
N TYR A 92 -2.40 12.92 -4.55
CA TYR A 92 -2.60 13.62 -5.81
C TYR A 92 -1.34 14.32 -6.31
N ARG A 93 -0.52 14.88 -5.41
CA ARG A 93 0.77 15.45 -5.78
C ARG A 93 1.71 14.39 -6.36
N MET A 94 1.77 13.20 -5.78
CA MET A 94 2.60 12.10 -6.29
C MET A 94 2.12 11.61 -7.65
N ILE A 95 0.80 11.45 -7.84
CA ILE A 95 0.20 11.07 -9.13
C ILE A 95 0.49 12.14 -10.20
N ALA A 96 0.27 13.42 -9.88
CA ALA A 96 0.54 14.52 -10.80
C ALA A 96 2.02 14.56 -11.19
N ARG A 97 2.92 14.32 -10.23
CA ARG A 97 4.36 14.24 -10.48
C ARG A 97 4.71 13.08 -11.41
N GLU A 98 4.19 11.88 -11.16
CA GLU A 98 4.48 10.73 -12.03
C GLU A 98 3.92 10.95 -13.44
N ARG A 99 2.72 11.53 -13.58
CA ARG A 99 2.17 11.91 -14.90
C ARG A 99 3.05 12.95 -15.62
N ALA A 100 3.59 13.93 -14.91
CA ALA A 100 4.51 14.91 -15.48
C ALA A 100 5.81 14.24 -15.97
N ILE A 101 6.38 13.32 -15.18
CA ILE A 101 7.55 12.53 -15.57
C ILE A 101 7.23 11.70 -16.81
N GLU A 102 6.14 10.94 -16.80
CA GLU A 102 5.73 10.06 -17.90
C GLU A 102 5.52 10.84 -19.21
N ALA A 103 4.91 12.04 -19.14
CA ALA A 103 4.73 12.90 -20.30
C ALA A 103 6.07 13.32 -20.92
N VAL A 104 7.05 13.69 -20.08
CA VAL A 104 8.39 14.08 -20.53
C VAL A 104 9.18 12.89 -21.07
N VAL A 105 9.09 11.73 -20.40
CA VAL A 105 9.73 10.48 -20.85
C VAL A 105 9.19 10.10 -22.23
N ARG A 106 7.86 10.08 -22.42
CA ARG A 106 7.23 9.78 -23.72
C ARG A 106 7.61 10.77 -24.83
N ALA A 107 7.83 12.04 -24.50
CA ALA A 107 8.25 13.07 -25.44
C ALA A 107 9.76 13.04 -25.76
N SER A 108 10.55 12.30 -24.99
CA SER A 108 12.02 12.29 -25.07
C SER A 108 12.54 11.07 -25.81
N HIS A 109 13.58 11.27 -26.61
CA HIS A 109 14.32 10.17 -27.25
C HIS A 109 15.72 10.08 -26.65
N VAL A 110 15.99 8.97 -25.97
CA VAL A 110 17.30 8.62 -25.42
C VAL A 110 17.59 7.18 -25.78
N ASP A 111 18.70 6.95 -26.49
CA ASP A 111 19.11 5.61 -26.87
C ASP A 111 19.74 4.87 -25.67
N VAL A 112 19.02 3.87 -25.15
CA VAL A 112 19.54 2.96 -24.14
C VAL A 112 20.21 1.78 -24.86
N PRO A 113 21.48 1.45 -24.59
CA PRO A 113 22.13 0.31 -25.24
C PRO A 113 21.45 -1.00 -24.88
N THR A 114 21.16 -1.85 -25.88
CA THR A 114 20.48 -3.14 -25.68
C THR A 114 21.18 -4.04 -24.69
N SER A 115 22.52 -3.99 -24.62
CA SER A 115 23.30 -4.77 -23.66
C SER A 115 23.01 -4.44 -22.20
N HIS A 116 22.59 -3.20 -21.90
CA HIS A 116 22.19 -2.83 -20.53
C HIS A 116 20.78 -3.32 -20.24
N VAL A 117 19.86 -3.18 -21.20
CA VAL A 117 18.49 -3.72 -21.08
C VAL A 117 18.55 -5.24 -20.84
N GLU A 118 19.33 -5.97 -21.63
CA GLU A 118 19.47 -7.42 -21.47
C GLU A 118 20.07 -7.80 -20.11
N ALA A 119 21.08 -7.06 -19.63
CA ALA A 119 21.70 -7.32 -18.33
C ALA A 119 20.69 -7.15 -17.17
N ASP A 120 19.97 -6.03 -17.16
CA ASP A 120 19.01 -5.72 -16.10
C ASP A 120 17.78 -6.65 -16.17
N VAL A 121 17.35 -7.04 -17.38
CA VAL A 121 16.28 -8.04 -17.54
C VAL A 121 16.69 -9.39 -16.99
N MET A 122 17.92 -9.83 -17.22
CA MET A 122 18.42 -11.10 -16.65
C MET A 122 18.48 -11.03 -15.12
N GLU A 123 18.96 -9.91 -14.55
CA GLU A 123 19.00 -9.72 -13.10
C GLU A 123 17.59 -9.77 -12.48
N GLU A 124 16.59 -9.10 -13.07
CA GLU A 124 15.22 -9.16 -12.56
C GLU A 124 14.54 -10.53 -12.75
N LEU A 125 14.90 -11.28 -13.80
CA LEU A 125 14.39 -12.64 -13.99
C LEU A 125 14.99 -13.60 -12.97
N ASP A 126 16.29 -13.49 -12.69
CA ASP A 126 16.96 -14.28 -11.66
C ASP A 126 16.34 -13.99 -10.28
N GLU A 127 16.09 -12.71 -9.94
CA GLU A 127 15.40 -12.34 -8.70
C GLU A 127 13.97 -12.89 -8.62
N TYR A 128 13.24 -12.86 -9.73
CA TYR A 128 11.89 -13.42 -9.81
C TYR A 128 11.88 -14.94 -9.66
N GLU A 129 12.84 -15.63 -10.27
CA GLU A 129 13.05 -17.07 -10.11
C GLU A 129 13.33 -17.42 -8.64
N GLU A 130 14.28 -16.74 -7.99
CA GLU A 130 14.61 -16.93 -6.57
C GLU A 130 13.38 -16.70 -5.67
N GLU A 131 12.54 -15.71 -5.98
CA GLU A 131 11.30 -15.46 -5.25
C GLU A 131 10.32 -16.64 -5.37
N LEU A 132 10.11 -17.18 -6.58
CA LEU A 132 9.23 -18.32 -6.80
C LEU A 132 9.75 -19.59 -6.12
N GLU A 133 11.05 -19.83 -6.19
CA GLU A 133 11.70 -20.94 -5.47
C GLU A 133 11.52 -20.81 -3.96
N SER A 134 11.67 -19.61 -3.40
CA SER A 134 11.49 -19.36 -1.96
C SER A 134 10.07 -19.64 -1.47
N ARG A 135 9.07 -19.50 -2.36
CA ARG A 135 7.65 -19.83 -2.12
C ARG A 135 7.36 -21.32 -2.28
N GLY A 136 8.33 -22.12 -2.72
CA GLY A 136 8.20 -23.57 -2.89
C GLY A 136 7.41 -23.98 -4.13
N VAL A 137 7.43 -23.16 -5.18
CA VAL A 137 6.83 -23.50 -6.49
C VAL A 137 7.64 -24.64 -7.14
N ASP A 138 6.97 -25.59 -7.78
CA ASP A 138 7.63 -26.68 -8.50
C ASP A 138 8.47 -26.15 -9.67
N LEU A 139 9.67 -26.71 -9.89
CA LEU A 139 10.64 -26.22 -10.89
C LEU A 139 10.05 -26.08 -12.31
N ASP A 140 9.25 -27.05 -12.75
CA ASP A 140 8.60 -26.99 -14.07
C ASP A 140 7.61 -25.83 -14.16
N ALA A 141 6.93 -25.49 -13.05
CA ALA A 141 6.02 -24.36 -12.99
C ALA A 141 6.75 -23.01 -12.84
N VAL A 142 7.94 -23.00 -12.22
CA VAL A 142 8.82 -21.81 -12.16
C VAL A 142 9.25 -21.43 -13.56
N GLU A 143 9.77 -22.37 -14.35
CA GLU A 143 10.22 -22.09 -15.71
C GLU A 143 9.10 -21.54 -16.60
N ASP A 144 7.91 -22.13 -16.53
CA ASP A 144 6.72 -21.64 -17.25
C ASP A 144 6.33 -20.21 -16.82
N GLN A 145 6.40 -19.90 -15.52
CA GLN A 145 6.05 -18.57 -14.99
C GLN A 145 7.10 -17.52 -15.34
N VAL A 146 8.39 -17.84 -15.26
CA VAL A 146 9.49 -16.94 -15.63
C VAL A 146 9.40 -16.60 -17.12
N GLN A 147 9.15 -17.60 -17.99
CA GLN A 147 8.96 -17.37 -19.42
C GLN A 147 7.74 -16.50 -19.73
N ALA A 148 6.63 -16.72 -19.02
CA ALA A 148 5.43 -15.89 -19.18
C ALA A 148 5.67 -14.43 -18.75
N GLU A 149 6.56 -14.20 -17.79
CA GLU A 149 6.83 -12.88 -17.22
C GLU A 149 7.95 -12.11 -17.95
N GLU A 150 8.76 -12.79 -18.75
CA GLU A 150 9.91 -12.22 -19.45
C GLU A 150 9.60 -10.98 -20.29
N GLU A 151 8.51 -11.02 -21.08
CA GLU A 151 8.12 -9.89 -21.93
C GLU A 151 7.71 -8.67 -21.09
N ARG A 152 6.94 -8.91 -20.02
CA ARG A 152 6.49 -7.86 -19.10
C ARG A 152 7.66 -7.22 -18.34
N ILE A 153 8.60 -8.03 -17.85
CA ILE A 153 9.84 -7.56 -17.21
C ILE A 153 10.66 -6.76 -18.22
N ARG A 154 10.84 -7.24 -19.45
CA ARG A 154 11.58 -6.54 -20.50
C ARG A 154 10.99 -5.18 -20.83
N GLU A 155 9.68 -5.09 -20.99
CA GLU A 155 9.00 -3.81 -21.25
C GLU A 155 9.20 -2.83 -20.10
N ARG A 156 9.01 -3.29 -18.85
CA ARG A 156 9.23 -2.49 -17.64
C ARG A 156 10.67 -1.99 -17.54
N VAL A 157 11.66 -2.88 -17.59
CA VAL A 157 13.09 -2.54 -17.50
C VAL A 157 13.50 -1.57 -18.61
N THR A 158 13.02 -1.79 -19.83
CA THR A 158 13.29 -0.87 -20.95
C THR A 158 12.75 0.53 -20.66
N TYR A 159 11.50 0.61 -20.16
CA TYR A 159 10.90 1.88 -19.77
C TYR A 159 11.65 2.54 -18.61
N ASP A 160 12.01 1.80 -17.57
CA ASP A 160 12.70 2.33 -16.38
C ASP A 160 14.11 2.84 -16.68
N LEU A 161 14.85 2.13 -17.54
CA LEU A 161 16.15 2.58 -18.02
C LEU A 161 16.03 3.86 -18.85
N HIS A 162 15.03 3.93 -19.73
CA HIS A 162 14.75 5.13 -20.53
C HIS A 162 14.35 6.32 -19.63
N ARG A 163 13.41 6.11 -18.71
CA ARG A 163 12.97 7.07 -17.69
C ARG A 163 14.16 7.59 -16.88
N THR A 164 14.99 6.70 -16.37
CA THR A 164 16.21 7.05 -15.61
C THR A 164 17.18 7.88 -16.44
N ALA A 165 17.39 7.52 -17.71
CA ALA A 165 18.29 8.23 -18.59
C ALA A 165 17.77 9.65 -18.91
N VAL A 166 16.47 9.81 -19.17
CA VAL A 166 15.81 11.10 -19.39
C VAL A 166 15.92 11.99 -18.15
N LEU A 167 15.53 11.49 -16.97
CA LEU A 167 15.60 12.26 -15.72
C LEU A 167 17.02 12.67 -15.37
N ARG A 168 18.00 11.78 -15.60
CA ARG A 168 19.42 12.10 -15.41
C ARG A 168 19.88 13.20 -16.37
N ALA A 169 19.48 13.13 -17.64
CA ALA A 169 19.83 14.14 -18.64
C ALA A 169 19.27 15.52 -18.26
N ILE A 170 18.01 15.58 -17.81
CA ILE A 170 17.38 16.82 -17.32
C ILE A 170 18.12 17.34 -16.09
N GLY A 171 18.43 16.48 -15.12
CA GLY A 171 19.17 16.88 -13.92
C GLY A 171 20.56 17.45 -14.21
N VAL A 172 21.22 16.98 -15.26
CA VAL A 172 22.50 17.54 -15.73
C VAL A 172 22.29 18.86 -16.48
N ALA A 173 21.28 18.93 -17.36
CA ALA A 173 20.99 20.12 -18.17
C ALA A 173 20.60 21.33 -17.32
N GLU A 174 19.87 21.10 -16.23
CA GLU A 174 19.42 22.13 -15.28
C GLU A 174 20.43 22.39 -14.16
N GLU A 175 21.61 21.75 -14.20
CA GLU A 175 22.67 21.88 -13.20
C GLU A 175 22.15 21.68 -11.76
N LEU A 176 21.26 20.70 -11.57
CA LEU A 176 20.59 20.48 -10.29
C LEU A 176 21.57 20.03 -9.20
N GLU A 177 21.80 20.93 -8.24
CA GLU A 177 22.55 20.66 -7.03
C GLU A 177 21.64 20.07 -5.95
N LEU A 178 22.14 19.05 -5.26
CA LEU A 178 21.45 18.47 -4.12
C LEU A 178 21.81 19.22 -2.84
N GLU A 179 20.79 19.50 -2.06
CA GLU A 179 20.94 20.02 -0.71
C GLU A 179 21.05 18.86 0.28
N GLN A 180 21.55 19.15 1.49
CA GLN A 180 21.60 18.14 2.55
C GLN A 180 20.20 17.61 2.89
N GLU A 181 19.19 18.47 2.82
CA GLU A 181 17.80 18.12 3.08
C GLU A 181 17.26 17.11 2.05
N ASP A 182 17.67 17.20 0.78
CA ASP A 182 17.28 16.24 -0.26
C ASP A 182 17.75 14.82 0.05
N LEU A 183 18.98 14.69 0.57
CA LEU A 183 19.56 13.40 0.97
C LEU A 183 18.93 12.87 2.26
N VAL A 184 18.63 13.75 3.22
CA VAL A 184 17.95 13.37 4.46
C VAL A 184 16.54 12.86 4.14
N GLN A 185 15.84 13.50 3.22
CA GLN A 185 14.52 13.08 2.78
C GLN A 185 14.57 11.70 2.09
N GLU A 186 15.53 11.50 1.19
CA GLU A 186 15.70 10.21 0.51
C GLU A 186 16.02 9.08 1.50
N LEU A 187 16.98 9.31 2.40
CA LEU A 187 17.31 8.35 3.46
C LEU A 187 16.15 8.09 4.42
N GLY A 188 15.33 9.11 4.70
CA GLY A 188 14.13 8.98 5.51
C GLY A 188 13.09 8.06 4.87
N MET A 189 12.84 8.22 3.57
CA MET A 189 11.92 7.34 2.83
C MET A 189 12.45 5.90 2.78
N MET A 190 13.74 5.71 2.49
CA MET A 190 14.37 4.38 2.50
C MET A 190 14.33 3.75 3.90
N SER A 191 14.52 4.55 4.95
CA SER A 191 14.46 4.10 6.34
C SER A 191 13.08 3.59 6.72
N SER A 192 12.02 4.34 6.39
CA SER A 192 10.64 3.90 6.62
C SER A 192 10.34 2.62 5.84
N ALA A 193 10.68 2.59 4.55
CA ALA A 193 10.38 1.45 3.69
C ALA A 193 11.06 0.15 4.16
N ASN A 194 12.30 0.24 4.66
CA ASN A 194 13.05 -0.92 5.15
C ASN A 194 12.85 -1.18 6.65
N ARG A 195 12.11 -0.33 7.37
CA ARG A 195 11.95 -0.35 8.84
C ARG A 195 13.29 -0.39 9.59
N VAL A 196 14.28 0.33 9.08
CA VAL A 196 15.62 0.43 9.68
C VAL A 196 15.84 1.86 10.16
N ASP A 197 16.44 2.03 11.35
CA ASP A 197 16.84 3.36 11.85
C ASP A 197 17.67 4.14 10.80
N PRO A 198 17.35 5.43 10.55
CA PRO A 198 18.02 6.21 9.49
C PRO A 198 19.54 6.28 9.64
N ARG A 199 20.06 6.37 10.88
CA ARG A 199 21.51 6.48 11.11
C ARG A 199 22.20 5.15 10.86
N LEU A 200 21.58 4.05 11.25
CA LEU A 200 22.10 2.71 10.97
C LEU A 200 22.09 2.42 9.47
N LEU A 201 21.00 2.78 8.78
CA LEU A 201 20.88 2.64 7.33
C LEU A 201 21.97 3.43 6.61
N MET A 202 22.16 4.71 6.97
CA MET A 202 23.21 5.56 6.40
C MET A 202 24.60 4.94 6.56
N ARG A 203 24.95 4.44 7.75
CA ARG A 203 26.25 3.78 7.98
C ARG A 203 26.43 2.54 7.10
N ARG A 204 25.41 1.69 6.98
CA ARG A 204 25.47 0.50 6.12
C ARG A 204 25.68 0.88 4.66
N LEU A 205 24.95 1.88 4.17
CA LEU A 205 25.06 2.36 2.79
C LEU A 205 26.43 2.99 2.52
N GLU A 206 27.01 3.68 3.50
CA GLU A 206 28.40 4.19 3.42
C GLU A 206 29.42 3.05 3.38
N GLU A 207 29.32 2.07 4.28
CA GLU A 207 30.23 0.92 4.36
C GLU A 207 30.17 0.05 3.09
N GLN A 208 28.99 -0.10 2.50
CA GLN A 208 28.77 -0.84 1.25
C GLN A 208 29.12 0.00 0.00
N GLY A 209 29.45 1.27 0.15
CA GLY A 209 29.74 2.17 -0.98
C GLY A 209 28.51 2.49 -1.85
N MET A 210 27.30 2.32 -1.32
CA MET A 210 26.02 2.50 -2.01
C MET A 210 25.50 3.95 -1.95
N MET A 211 26.17 4.84 -1.22
CA MET A 211 25.80 6.27 -1.16
C MET A 211 25.66 6.97 -2.52
N PRO A 212 26.49 6.70 -3.55
CA PRO A 212 26.29 7.28 -4.88
C PRO A 212 24.92 6.93 -5.50
N ARG A 213 24.36 5.75 -5.19
CA ARG A 213 23.02 5.35 -5.65
C ARG A 213 21.94 6.20 -4.98
N VAL A 214 22.05 6.41 -3.67
CA VAL A 214 21.14 7.27 -2.90
C VAL A 214 21.17 8.71 -3.41
N VAL A 215 22.38 9.24 -3.67
CA VAL A 215 22.56 10.57 -4.26
C VAL A 215 21.91 10.63 -5.65
N GLY A 216 22.07 9.59 -6.46
CA GLY A 216 21.39 9.48 -7.76
C GLY A 216 19.86 9.51 -7.62
N GLN A 217 19.31 8.74 -6.69
CA GLN A 217 17.86 8.67 -6.42
C GLN A 217 17.30 10.01 -5.94
N ALA A 218 17.96 10.65 -4.97
CA ALA A 218 17.59 11.99 -4.50
C ALA A 218 17.58 13.01 -5.64
N ARG A 219 18.55 12.95 -6.57
CA ARG A 219 18.57 13.83 -7.74
C ARG A 219 17.40 13.57 -8.67
N MET A 220 17.11 12.31 -8.99
CA MET A 220 15.97 11.96 -9.84
C MET A 220 14.64 12.40 -9.21
N ARG A 221 14.51 12.27 -7.88
CA ARG A 221 13.35 12.76 -7.15
C ARG A 221 13.18 14.27 -7.31
N LYS A 222 14.26 15.03 -7.10
CA LYS A 222 14.27 16.49 -7.24
C LYS A 222 13.96 16.94 -8.67
N VAL A 223 14.45 16.22 -9.68
CA VAL A 223 14.05 16.45 -11.09
C VAL A 223 12.55 16.26 -11.25
N GLY A 224 11.97 15.20 -10.69
CA GLY A 224 10.52 14.98 -10.74
C GLY A 224 9.73 16.10 -10.07
N ASP A 225 10.21 16.61 -8.94
CA ASP A 225 9.58 17.76 -8.26
C ASP A 225 9.65 19.03 -9.12
N LEU A 226 10.80 19.29 -9.78
CA LEU A 226 10.96 20.39 -10.73
C LEU A 226 10.03 20.26 -11.94
N LEU A 227 9.88 19.04 -12.48
CA LEU A 227 8.96 18.78 -13.59
C LEU A 227 7.50 19.05 -13.20
N LEU A 228 7.11 18.74 -11.96
CA LEU A 228 5.78 19.06 -11.46
C LEU A 228 5.58 20.59 -11.34
N GLU A 229 6.60 21.34 -10.93
CA GLU A 229 6.53 22.80 -10.86
C GLU A 229 6.36 23.47 -12.23
N TRP A 230 6.88 22.85 -13.30
CA TRP A 230 6.73 23.33 -14.67
C TRP A 230 5.48 22.80 -15.37
N ALA A 231 4.89 21.72 -14.86
CA ALA A 231 3.71 21.12 -15.43
C ALA A 231 2.49 22.03 -15.25
N GLU A 232 1.68 22.14 -16.29
CA GLU A 232 0.34 22.71 -16.18
C GLU A 232 -0.58 21.67 -15.52
N VAL A 233 -0.87 21.85 -14.23
CA VAL A 233 -1.73 20.94 -13.46
C VAL A 233 -3.18 21.37 -13.59
N THR A 234 -4.00 20.54 -14.24
CA THR A 234 -5.46 20.71 -14.28
C THR A 234 -6.10 19.91 -13.16
N GLU A 235 -6.83 20.58 -12.28
CA GLU A 235 -7.66 19.93 -11.27
C GLU A 235 -8.90 19.31 -11.94
N VAL A 236 -9.16 18.05 -11.64
CA VAL A 236 -10.35 17.33 -12.09
C VAL A 236 -11.17 17.03 -10.84
N ASP A 237 -12.48 17.27 -10.90
CA ASP A 237 -13.38 16.92 -9.80
C ASP A 237 -13.27 15.41 -9.50
N PRO A 238 -13.39 15.01 -8.22
CA PRO A 238 -13.39 13.60 -7.87
C PRO A 238 -14.48 12.86 -8.67
N PRO A 239 -14.21 11.64 -9.17
CA PRO A 239 -15.25 10.83 -9.78
C PRO A 239 -16.41 10.65 -8.79
N ASP A 240 -17.65 10.67 -9.29
CA ASP A 240 -18.82 10.46 -8.45
C ASP A 240 -18.71 9.09 -7.73
N ASP A 241 -18.98 9.05 -6.43
CA ASP A 241 -18.74 7.94 -5.48
C ASP A 241 -19.42 6.59 -5.85
N ASP A 242 -20.13 6.50 -6.97
CA ASP A 242 -20.97 5.34 -7.33
C ASP A 242 -20.32 4.35 -8.33
N GLU A 243 -19.21 4.67 -9.01
CA GLU A 243 -18.65 3.73 -10.03
C GLU A 243 -17.12 3.49 -10.02
N GLU A 244 -16.28 4.29 -9.34
CA GLU A 244 -14.80 4.12 -9.43
C GLU A 244 -14.06 4.43 -8.11
N ALA A 245 -14.50 3.85 -7.00
CA ALA A 245 -13.70 3.88 -5.76
C ALA A 245 -12.44 2.99 -5.83
N ASP A 246 -12.44 1.99 -6.72
CA ASP A 246 -11.36 1.00 -6.82
C ASP A 246 -10.19 1.47 -7.72
N GLU A 247 -10.45 2.24 -8.79
CA GLU A 247 -9.40 2.67 -9.74
C GLU A 247 -8.42 3.72 -9.14
N VAL A 248 -8.88 4.53 -8.19
CA VAL A 248 -8.01 5.50 -7.49
C VAL A 248 -7.07 4.84 -6.47
N ASP A 249 -7.39 3.63 -6.01
CA ASP A 249 -6.51 2.86 -5.13
C ASP A 249 -5.41 2.12 -5.93
N GLU A 250 -5.71 1.68 -7.16
CA GLU A 250 -4.75 1.04 -8.07
C GLU A 250 -3.63 1.96 -8.57
N LEU A 251 -3.88 3.28 -8.65
CA LEU A 251 -2.88 4.27 -9.07
C LEU A 251 -1.93 4.70 -7.93
N ARG A 252 -2.06 4.12 -6.74
CA ARG A 252 -1.12 4.37 -5.63
C ARG A 252 0.20 3.65 -5.94
N PRO A 253 1.35 4.35 -6.00
CA PRO A 253 2.62 3.65 -6.02
C PRO A 253 2.73 2.83 -4.72
N SER A 254 3.03 1.53 -4.85
CA SER A 254 3.16 0.56 -3.73
C SER A 254 4.09 1.04 -2.61
N THR A 255 4.97 1.99 -2.92
CA THR A 255 5.90 2.63 -1.99
C THR A 255 5.23 3.51 -0.92
N VAL A 256 3.97 3.92 -1.08
CA VAL A 256 3.27 4.77 -0.10
C VAL A 256 2.80 3.98 1.13
N GLU A 257 2.52 2.69 0.98
CA GLU A 257 2.24 1.80 2.13
C GLU A 257 3.47 1.56 3.00
N ALA A 258 4.67 1.65 2.41
CA ALA A 258 5.91 1.42 3.15
C ALA A 258 6.38 2.64 3.98
N VAL A 259 5.84 3.84 3.75
CA VAL A 259 6.31 5.08 4.41
C VAL A 259 5.47 5.48 5.62
N ILE A 260 4.28 4.92 5.78
CA ILE A 260 3.43 5.17 6.94
C ILE A 260 3.10 3.80 7.52
N GLY A 261 3.64 3.53 8.72
CA GLY A 261 3.68 2.22 9.35
C GLY A 261 2.39 1.41 9.20
N GLU A 262 2.59 0.11 9.03
CA GLU A 262 1.54 -0.90 9.01
C GLU A 262 0.49 -0.63 10.08
N GLU A 263 -0.73 -0.90 9.67
CA GLU A 263 -1.85 -1.24 10.50
C GLU A 263 -1.37 -2.17 11.62
N ASP A 264 -1.36 -1.67 12.87
CA ASP A 264 -1.32 -2.51 14.05
C ASP A 264 -2.56 -3.41 13.98
N GLU A 265 -2.38 -4.64 13.49
CA GLU A 265 -3.20 -5.77 13.87
C GLU A 265 -3.14 -5.85 15.39
N LEU A 266 -4.13 -5.24 16.04
CA LEU A 266 -4.33 -5.36 17.48
C LEU A 266 -4.58 -6.85 17.78
N ASP A 267 -3.53 -7.53 18.18
CA ASP A 267 -3.55 -8.87 18.78
C ASP A 267 -4.48 -8.85 20.00
N THR A 268 -5.75 -9.21 19.76
CA THR A 268 -6.75 -9.43 20.81
C THR A 268 -6.55 -10.82 21.42
N THR A 269 -5.40 -11.09 22.00
CA THR A 269 -5.24 -12.24 22.89
C THR A 269 -5.34 -11.76 24.34
N PRO A 270 -6.40 -12.08 25.09
CA PRO A 270 -6.51 -11.64 26.47
C PRO A 270 -5.47 -12.37 27.33
N VAL A 271 -4.52 -11.62 27.88
CA VAL A 271 -3.66 -12.07 28.97
C VAL A 271 -4.55 -12.34 30.17
N ALA A 272 -4.70 -13.62 30.52
CA ALA A 272 -5.37 -14.04 31.73
C ALA A 272 -4.62 -13.47 32.95
N LEU A 273 -5.29 -12.58 33.68
CA LEU A 273 -4.91 -12.22 35.04
C LEU A 273 -5.18 -13.45 35.93
N ASP A 274 -4.13 -14.18 36.28
CA ASP A 274 -4.17 -15.18 37.34
C ASP A 274 -4.13 -14.47 38.69
N GLU A 275 -5.31 -14.39 39.32
CA GLU A 275 -5.45 -14.03 40.73
C GLU A 275 -4.81 -15.13 41.58
N SER A 276 -3.64 -14.86 42.16
CA SER A 276 -3.15 -15.58 43.33
C SER A 276 -2.91 -14.58 44.47
N GLU A 277 -3.89 -14.53 45.38
CA GLU A 277 -3.75 -13.99 46.74
C GLU A 277 -2.92 -14.96 47.62
N ASP A 278 -2.43 -14.42 48.75
CA ASP A 278 -1.71 -15.03 49.90
C ASP A 278 -0.18 -15.19 49.76
N GLU A 279 0.71 -14.62 50.59
CA GLU A 279 0.66 -14.04 51.96
C GLU A 279 1.91 -13.13 52.19
N PRO A 280 1.93 -12.26 53.22
CA PRO A 280 3.02 -11.32 53.48
C PRO A 280 4.13 -11.89 54.37
N CYS A 281 5.33 -11.33 54.24
CA CYS A 281 6.50 -11.61 55.09
C CYS A 281 7.20 -10.27 55.41
N PRO A 282 7.82 -10.01 56.58
CA PRO A 282 7.94 -10.79 57.81
C PRO A 282 7.26 -10.16 59.06
#